data_AF-V9G426-F1
#
_entry.id   AF-V9G426-F1
#
_cell.length_a   1.000
_cell.length_b   1.000
_cell.length_c   1.000
_cell.angle_alpha   90.00
_cell.angle_beta   90.00
_cell.angle_gamma   90.00
#
_symmetry.space_group_name_H-M   'P 1'
#
loop_
_entity.id
_entity.type
_entity.pdbx_description
1 polymer ?
#
loop_
_entity_poly.entity_id
_entity_poly.type
_entity_poly.pdbx_seq_one_letter_code
_entity_poly.pdbx_strand_id
1 'polypeptide(L)'
;MLLCGAAAILGYFRPSLKTYADAEGMKMKFKTEGTSFLVYEEEEVWKEIFVKGVNLGATVPGHYPGELPATEADYLRWFKQIDEMGANVIRVYTVHNPVFYTSLVKYNRDKGQDPLYFMQGIWSPEEQLIERQDAYDEEIVQMFRAEISKAVAAVYGDVTVQPKHGQASGKYKTNAGKYLMAWHVGTEWDPMMVENTNKLHKDVPRYEGSHFSATEKASPFESWLASLMDLTAAEEIKYGWQHPMTFTNWVTTDVLEHPGEPLFEEDLVSVDARHIEPVDWNAGYFAAYHVYPYYPDFSVRIRPYRHCLTATGDITRIKPTFVN
;
A
#
# COMPACT_ATOMS: atom_id res chain seq x y z
N MET A 1 -51.72 -41.00 -3.73
CA MET A 1 -51.25 -39.62 -3.49
C MET A 1 -49.96 -39.70 -2.69
N LEU A 2 -48.82 -39.80 -3.38
CA LEU A 2 -47.51 -39.52 -2.79
C LEU A 2 -47.15 -38.10 -3.23
N LEU A 3 -47.01 -37.19 -2.27
CA LEU A 3 -46.45 -35.86 -2.52
C LEU A 3 -45.10 -35.80 -1.83
N CYS A 4 -44.06 -35.73 -2.67
CA CYS A 4 -42.66 -35.57 -2.33
C CYS A 4 -42.45 -34.28 -1.52
N GLY A 5 -41.94 -34.42 -0.29
CA GLY A 5 -41.34 -33.32 0.45
C GLY A 5 -39.91 -33.13 0.00
N ALA A 6 -39.70 -32.39 -1.09
CA ALA A 6 -38.39 -31.84 -1.41
C ALA A 6 -38.09 -30.72 -0.40
N ALA A 7 -37.47 -31.08 0.72
CA ALA A 7 -36.77 -30.10 1.55
C ALA A 7 -35.61 -29.56 0.72
N ALA A 8 -35.83 -28.41 0.08
CA ALA A 8 -34.80 -27.67 -0.62
C ALA A 8 -33.67 -27.37 0.39
N ILE A 9 -32.57 -28.11 0.25
CA ILE A 9 -31.28 -27.74 0.82
C ILE A 9 -30.81 -26.53 0.00
N LEU A 10 -31.40 -25.36 0.27
CA LEU A 10 -30.78 -24.07 0.01
C LEU A 10 -29.66 -23.93 1.05
N GLY A 11 -28.60 -24.70 0.85
CA GLY A 11 -27.32 -24.38 1.44
C GLY A 11 -27.05 -22.92 1.06
N TYR A 12 -26.90 -22.07 2.07
CA TYR A 12 -26.45 -20.70 1.93
C TYR A 12 -25.17 -20.65 1.09
N PHE A 13 -25.30 -20.58 -0.23
CA PHE A 13 -24.23 -20.13 -1.12
C PHE A 13 -24.07 -18.65 -0.82
N ARG A 14 -23.32 -18.35 0.24
CA ARG A 14 -22.83 -16.99 0.47
C ARG A 14 -21.94 -16.65 -0.70
N PRO A 15 -22.17 -15.54 -1.42
CA PRO A 15 -21.29 -15.15 -2.51
C PRO A 15 -19.88 -14.98 -1.95
N SER A 16 -18.98 -15.87 -2.35
CA SER A 16 -17.55 -15.70 -2.14
C SER A 16 -17.05 -14.73 -3.19
N LEU A 17 -16.25 -13.75 -2.80
CA LEU A 17 -15.57 -12.87 -3.74
C LEU A 17 -14.82 -13.72 -4.78
N LYS A 18 -15.20 -13.64 -6.06
CA LYS A 18 -14.50 -14.33 -7.14
C LYS A 18 -13.08 -13.77 -7.29
N THR A 19 -12.14 -14.69 -7.49
CA THR A 19 -10.71 -14.45 -7.67
C THR A 19 -10.22 -15.24 -8.87
N TYR A 20 -9.22 -14.71 -9.57
CA TYR A 20 -8.43 -15.47 -10.53
C TYR A 20 -7.55 -16.47 -9.79
N ALA A 21 -7.23 -17.59 -10.42
CA ALA A 21 -6.18 -18.52 -10.00
C ALA A 21 -5.40 -18.97 -11.23
N ASP A 22 -4.07 -18.93 -11.17
CA ASP A 22 -3.21 -19.46 -12.23
C ASP A 22 -3.12 -20.99 -12.20
N ALA A 23 -2.26 -21.57 -13.05
CA ALA A 23 -2.10 -23.01 -13.18
C ALA A 23 -1.54 -23.66 -11.89
N GLU A 24 -0.80 -22.89 -11.10
CA GLU A 24 -0.21 -23.26 -9.82
C GLU A 24 -1.16 -23.02 -8.64
N GLY A 25 -2.32 -22.40 -8.88
CA GLY A 25 -3.34 -22.09 -7.89
C GLY A 25 -3.10 -20.79 -7.11
N MET A 26 -2.18 -19.95 -7.57
CA MET A 26 -1.89 -18.64 -7.01
C MET A 26 -3.05 -17.69 -7.30
N LYS A 27 -3.58 -17.05 -6.25
CA LYS A 27 -4.78 -16.21 -6.37
C LYS A 27 -4.44 -14.75 -6.62
N MET A 28 -5.26 -14.13 -7.46
CA MET A 28 -5.28 -12.68 -7.65
C MET A 28 -6.72 -12.18 -7.69
N LYS A 29 -6.96 -11.02 -7.07
CA LYS A 29 -8.18 -10.23 -7.29
C LYS A 29 -7.91 -9.00 -8.15
N PHE A 30 -6.70 -8.45 -8.01
CA PHE A 30 -6.25 -7.25 -8.68
C PHE A 30 -4.94 -7.51 -9.40
N LYS A 31 -4.71 -6.79 -10.49
CA LYS A 31 -3.40 -6.66 -11.12
C LYS A 31 -3.20 -5.26 -11.69
N THR A 32 -1.97 -4.88 -12.00
CA THR A 32 -1.67 -3.72 -12.85
C THR A 32 -1.27 -4.18 -14.24
N GLU A 33 -1.71 -3.44 -15.26
CA GLU A 33 -1.33 -3.68 -16.66
C GLU A 33 -1.24 -2.34 -17.40
N GLY A 34 -0.08 -2.06 -18.01
CA GLY A 34 0.18 -0.75 -18.61
C GLY A 34 0.04 0.37 -17.56
N THR A 35 -0.98 1.20 -17.71
CA THR A 35 -1.28 2.34 -16.83
C THR A 35 -2.54 2.13 -15.97
N SER A 36 -3.12 0.92 -16.00
CA SER A 36 -4.43 0.65 -15.42
C SER A 36 -4.33 -0.35 -14.26
N PHE A 37 -5.17 -0.13 -13.24
CA PHE A 37 -5.53 -1.18 -12.30
C PHE A 37 -6.67 -2.01 -12.87
N LEU A 38 -6.58 -3.32 -12.72
CA LEU A 38 -7.58 -4.28 -13.17
C LEU A 38 -8.13 -5.05 -11.97
N VAL A 39 -9.45 -5.29 -11.97
CA VAL A 39 -10.14 -6.18 -11.04
C VAL A 39 -10.69 -7.39 -11.79
N TYR A 40 -10.59 -8.57 -11.19
CA TYR A 40 -11.19 -9.79 -11.74
C TYR A 40 -12.66 -9.90 -11.32
N GLU A 41 -13.58 -9.97 -12.27
CA GLU A 41 -15.03 -10.01 -12.01
C GLU A 41 -15.64 -11.42 -12.13
N GLU A 42 -16.92 -11.56 -11.78
CA GLU A 42 -17.61 -12.86 -11.77
C GLU A 42 -17.69 -13.51 -13.17
N GLU A 43 -17.72 -12.70 -14.23
CA GLU A 43 -17.74 -13.16 -15.62
C GLU A 43 -16.37 -13.69 -16.10
N GLU A 44 -15.42 -13.87 -15.18
CA GLU A 44 -14.09 -14.40 -15.43
C GLU A 44 -13.24 -13.52 -16.35
N VAL A 45 -13.48 -12.22 -16.29
CA VAL A 45 -12.78 -11.19 -17.07
C VAL A 45 -12.08 -10.18 -16.16
N TRP A 46 -10.97 -9.64 -16.66
CA TRP A 46 -10.33 -8.48 -16.07
C TRP A 46 -10.98 -7.20 -16.59
N LYS A 47 -11.37 -6.30 -15.69
CA LYS A 47 -11.86 -4.96 -16.04
C LYS A 47 -11.07 -3.88 -15.35
N GLU A 48 -10.94 -2.74 -16.02
CA GLU A 48 -10.35 -1.55 -15.41
C GLU A 48 -11.17 -1.08 -14.22
N ILE A 49 -10.47 -0.78 -13.13
CA ILE A 49 -11.04 -0.15 -11.94
C ILE A 49 -10.33 1.17 -11.67
N PHE A 50 -11.13 2.22 -11.50
CA PHE A 50 -10.62 3.49 -11.00
C PHE A 50 -10.51 3.42 -9.47
N VAL A 51 -9.28 3.43 -8.95
CA VAL A 51 -9.00 3.38 -7.52
C VAL A 51 -9.25 4.76 -6.92
N LYS A 52 -10.19 4.85 -5.97
CA LYS A 52 -10.57 6.09 -5.28
C LYS A 52 -10.84 5.80 -3.82
N GLY A 53 -10.12 6.46 -2.92
CA GLY A 53 -10.10 5.99 -1.55
C GLY A 53 -9.45 6.92 -0.57
N VAL A 54 -9.76 6.71 0.70
CA VAL A 54 -9.24 7.55 1.78
C VAL A 54 -8.07 6.90 2.47
N ASN A 55 -7.10 7.70 2.92
CA ASN A 55 -6.14 7.25 3.91
C ASN A 55 -6.81 7.23 5.30
N LEU A 56 -6.62 6.15 6.05
CA LEU A 56 -7.16 5.97 7.40
C LEU A 56 -6.01 5.74 8.38
N GLY A 57 -5.76 6.74 9.21
CA GLY A 57 -4.87 6.60 10.36
C GLY A 57 -5.53 5.82 11.50
N ALA A 58 -4.74 5.42 12.49
CA ALA A 58 -5.22 4.66 13.64
C ALA A 58 -5.56 5.52 14.88
N THR A 59 -5.34 6.83 14.80
CA THR A 59 -5.56 7.78 15.90
C THR A 59 -7.00 8.29 15.89
N VAL A 60 -7.59 8.40 17.09
CA VAL A 60 -8.93 8.97 17.30
C VAL A 60 -8.79 10.33 17.99
N PRO A 61 -9.60 11.35 17.64
CA PRO A 61 -9.58 12.64 18.35
C PRO A 61 -9.70 12.47 19.87
N GLY A 62 -8.84 13.16 20.61
CA GLY A 62 -8.78 13.07 22.08
C GLY A 62 -7.77 12.04 22.63
N HIS A 63 -7.01 11.37 21.77
CA HIS A 63 -5.99 10.38 22.14
C HIS A 63 -4.60 10.75 21.61
N TYR A 64 -3.56 10.27 22.30
CA TYR A 64 -2.19 10.42 21.82
C TYR A 64 -1.91 9.51 20.61
N PRO A 65 -1.02 9.92 19.67
CA PRO A 65 -0.51 9.02 18.64
C PRO A 65 0.00 7.71 19.25
N GLY A 66 -0.40 6.59 18.65
CA GLY A 66 0.04 5.27 19.10
C GLY A 66 -0.78 4.61 20.21
N GLU A 67 -1.83 5.27 20.75
CA GLU A 67 -2.79 4.62 21.66
C GLU A 67 -3.76 3.66 20.94
N LEU A 68 -3.97 3.87 19.63
CA LEU A 68 -4.77 3.00 18.75
C LEU A 68 -6.17 2.63 19.32
N PRO A 69 -6.96 3.61 19.80
CA PRO A 69 -8.17 3.36 20.60
C PRO A 69 -9.42 2.97 19.78
N ALA A 70 -9.33 2.99 18.45
CA ALA A 70 -10.47 2.79 17.57
C ALA A 70 -11.16 1.43 17.82
N THR A 71 -12.48 1.48 18.05
CA THR A 71 -13.29 0.29 18.33
C THR A 71 -13.88 -0.31 17.06
N GLU A 72 -14.44 -1.52 17.14
CA GLU A 72 -15.20 -2.11 16.03
C GLU A 72 -16.38 -1.20 15.60
N ALA A 73 -17.05 -0.56 16.55
CA ALA A 73 -18.16 0.36 16.25
C ALA A 73 -17.69 1.59 15.47
N ASP A 74 -16.49 2.11 15.78
CA ASP A 74 -15.88 3.19 15.02
C ASP A 74 -15.56 2.77 13.60
N TYR A 75 -14.88 1.62 13.43
CA TYR A 75 -14.53 1.11 12.11
C TYR A 75 -15.76 0.83 11.26
N LEU A 76 -16.78 0.14 11.78
CA LEU A 76 -18.00 -0.12 11.01
C LEU A 76 -18.75 1.16 10.60
N ARG A 77 -18.75 2.18 11.47
CA ARG A 77 -19.31 3.50 11.16
C ARG A 77 -18.51 4.20 10.07
N TRP A 78 -17.18 4.23 10.17
CA TRP A 78 -16.32 4.88 9.18
C TRP A 78 -16.36 4.15 7.84
N PHE A 79 -16.29 2.82 7.81
CA PHE A 79 -16.40 2.03 6.58
C PHE A 79 -17.70 2.33 5.85
N LYS A 80 -18.82 2.41 6.58
CA LYS A 80 -20.11 2.85 6.02
C LYS A 80 -20.03 4.25 5.40
N GLN A 81 -19.43 5.22 6.09
CA GLN A 81 -19.32 6.59 5.57
C GLN A 81 -18.41 6.71 4.34
N ILE A 82 -17.28 6.00 4.35
CA ILE A 82 -16.31 5.96 3.26
C ILE A 82 -16.97 5.36 2.01
N ASP A 83 -17.66 4.24 2.20
CA ASP A 83 -18.39 3.55 1.17
C ASP A 83 -19.58 4.37 0.62
N GLU A 84 -20.36 5.01 1.49
CA GLU A 84 -21.47 5.90 1.09
C GLU A 84 -21.00 7.14 0.31
N MET A 85 -19.74 7.56 0.50
CA MET A 85 -19.11 8.62 -0.30
C MET A 85 -18.66 8.12 -1.68
N GLY A 86 -18.70 6.81 -1.91
CA GLY A 86 -18.33 6.17 -3.18
C GLY A 86 -16.84 5.86 -3.31
N ALA A 87 -16.09 5.84 -2.20
CA ALA A 87 -14.73 5.31 -2.17
C ALA A 87 -14.76 3.77 -2.21
N ASN A 88 -13.83 3.15 -2.94
CA ASN A 88 -13.73 1.70 -3.08
C ASN A 88 -12.51 1.10 -2.36
N VAL A 89 -11.61 1.93 -1.83
CA VAL A 89 -10.41 1.48 -1.12
C VAL A 89 -10.13 2.34 0.11
N ILE A 90 -9.57 1.72 1.14
CA ILE A 90 -8.97 2.40 2.29
C ILE A 90 -7.47 2.13 2.26
N ARG A 91 -6.62 3.16 2.36
CA ARG A 91 -5.19 2.96 2.60
C ARG A 91 -4.88 3.13 4.08
N VAL A 92 -4.20 2.15 4.68
CA VAL A 92 -3.61 2.26 6.02
C VAL A 92 -2.09 2.34 5.90
N TYR A 93 -1.43 3.16 6.70
CA TYR A 93 0.02 3.40 6.58
C TYR A 93 0.88 2.31 7.24
N THR A 94 0.31 1.60 8.21
CA THR A 94 0.98 0.59 9.01
C THR A 94 -0.04 -0.47 9.45
N VAL A 95 0.42 -1.49 10.17
CA VAL A 95 -0.45 -2.50 10.78
C VAL A 95 -1.33 -1.84 11.83
N HIS A 96 -2.65 -1.93 11.67
CA HIS A 96 -3.63 -1.51 12.70
C HIS A 96 -3.89 -2.65 13.70
N ASN A 97 -4.57 -2.34 14.81
CA ASN A 97 -4.99 -3.38 15.77
C ASN A 97 -5.88 -4.45 15.10
N PRO A 98 -5.92 -5.71 15.60
CA PRO A 98 -6.68 -6.80 14.99
C PRO A 98 -8.14 -6.48 14.68
N VAL A 99 -8.76 -5.62 15.51
CA VAL A 99 -10.15 -5.16 15.34
C VAL A 99 -10.40 -4.48 13.98
N PHE A 100 -9.41 -3.81 13.37
CA PHE A 100 -9.53 -3.25 12.03
C PHE A 100 -9.85 -4.34 11.00
N TYR A 101 -8.99 -5.35 10.92
CA TYR A 101 -9.10 -6.46 9.96
C TYR A 101 -10.38 -7.27 10.18
N THR A 102 -10.71 -7.57 11.45
CA THR A 102 -11.97 -8.23 11.80
C THR A 102 -13.19 -7.39 11.37
N SER A 103 -13.17 -6.09 11.60
CA SER A 103 -14.27 -5.19 11.23
C SER A 103 -14.41 -5.09 9.71
N LEU A 104 -13.30 -5.02 8.96
CA LEU A 104 -13.33 -4.92 7.49
C LEU A 104 -13.93 -6.18 6.87
N VAL A 105 -13.47 -7.36 7.30
CA VAL A 105 -14.04 -8.63 6.83
C VAL A 105 -15.51 -8.78 7.22
N LYS A 106 -15.89 -8.32 8.42
CA LYS A 106 -17.29 -8.30 8.86
C LYS A 106 -18.15 -7.38 7.99
N TYR A 107 -17.66 -6.17 7.71
CA TYR A 107 -18.35 -5.18 6.89
C TYR A 107 -18.59 -5.71 5.46
N ASN A 108 -17.60 -6.37 4.88
CA ASN A 108 -17.67 -6.91 3.51
C ASN A 108 -18.39 -8.26 3.37
N ARG A 109 -18.79 -8.90 4.48
CA ARG A 109 -19.32 -10.27 4.46
C ARG A 109 -20.55 -10.44 3.55
N ASP A 110 -21.43 -9.44 3.55
CA ASP A 110 -22.74 -9.51 2.90
C ASP A 110 -22.86 -8.53 1.70
N LYS A 111 -21.71 -8.03 1.21
CA LYS A 111 -21.62 -6.99 0.17
C LYS A 111 -21.61 -7.50 -1.28
N GLY A 112 -21.51 -8.82 -1.49
CA GLY A 112 -21.49 -9.40 -2.83
C GLY A 112 -20.34 -8.84 -3.69
N GLN A 113 -20.68 -8.22 -4.82
CA GLN A 113 -19.73 -7.74 -5.82
C GLN A 113 -19.09 -6.37 -5.52
N ASP A 114 -19.56 -5.65 -4.49
CA ASP A 114 -19.11 -4.29 -4.17
C ASP A 114 -18.53 -4.19 -2.76
N PRO A 115 -17.46 -4.95 -2.42
CA PRO A 115 -16.80 -4.83 -1.13
C PRO A 115 -15.92 -3.58 -1.07
N LEU A 116 -15.70 -3.10 0.15
CA LEU A 116 -14.71 -2.05 0.43
C LEU A 116 -13.32 -2.69 0.57
N TYR A 117 -12.40 -2.37 -0.32
CA TYR A 117 -11.05 -2.92 -0.32
C TYR A 117 -10.10 -2.12 0.58
N PHE A 118 -8.88 -2.62 0.77
CA PHE A 118 -7.84 -1.84 1.44
C PHE A 118 -6.46 -2.01 0.79
N MET A 119 -5.60 -1.02 0.96
CA MET A 119 -4.17 -1.08 0.67
C MET A 119 -3.40 -1.07 1.98
N GLN A 120 -2.43 -1.98 2.11
CA GLN A 120 -1.67 -2.15 3.34
C GLN A 120 -0.29 -1.51 3.20
N GLY A 121 -0.07 -0.44 3.96
CA GLY A 121 1.25 0.15 4.17
C GLY A 121 2.10 -0.66 5.15
N ILE A 122 3.40 -0.69 4.89
CA ILE A 122 4.43 -1.25 5.76
C ILE A 122 5.39 -0.12 6.12
N TRP A 123 5.28 0.38 7.34
CA TRP A 123 6.03 1.56 7.79
C TRP A 123 7.53 1.26 7.85
N SER A 124 8.36 2.15 7.30
CA SER A 124 9.81 2.02 7.37
C SER A 124 10.31 2.36 8.78
N PRO A 125 11.50 1.91 9.20
CA PRO A 125 12.15 2.40 10.43
C PRO A 125 12.68 3.84 10.21
N GLU A 126 11.76 4.78 9.97
CA GLU A 126 12.02 6.15 9.51
C GLU A 126 12.99 6.92 10.42
N GLU A 127 12.73 6.93 11.73
CA GLU A 127 13.60 7.62 12.69
C GLU A 127 15.04 7.08 12.61
N GLN A 128 15.19 5.77 12.49
CA GLN A 128 16.51 5.14 12.40
C GLN A 128 17.16 5.46 11.05
N LEU A 129 16.42 5.42 9.95
CA LEU A 129 16.91 5.81 8.62
C LEU A 129 17.46 7.24 8.64
N ILE A 130 16.72 8.18 9.25
CA ILE A 130 17.14 9.57 9.39
C ILE A 130 18.37 9.70 10.29
N GLU A 131 18.39 9.03 11.44
CA GLU A 131 19.49 9.11 12.41
C GLU A 131 20.80 8.48 11.90
N ARG A 132 20.70 7.34 11.22
CA ARG A 132 21.87 6.57 10.73
C ARG A 132 22.35 7.05 9.37
N GLN A 133 21.46 7.66 8.57
CA GLN A 133 21.74 8.12 7.21
C GLN A 133 22.24 6.98 6.29
N ASP A 134 21.90 5.72 6.57
CA ASP A 134 22.32 4.55 5.79
C ASP A 134 21.24 3.46 5.82
N ALA A 135 20.66 3.15 4.67
CA ALA A 135 19.63 2.12 4.54
C ALA A 135 20.17 0.68 4.72
N TYR A 136 21.48 0.46 4.54
CA TYR A 136 22.12 -0.86 4.69
C TYR A 136 22.58 -1.16 6.12
N ASP A 137 22.38 -0.24 7.07
CA ASP A 137 22.64 -0.51 8.48
C ASP A 137 21.90 -1.80 8.92
N GLU A 138 22.62 -2.70 9.59
CA GLU A 138 22.11 -4.03 9.92
C GLU A 138 20.87 -3.97 10.82
N GLU A 139 20.78 -2.99 11.72
CA GLU A 139 19.63 -2.80 12.61
C GLU A 139 18.40 -2.37 11.79
N ILE A 140 18.58 -1.40 10.89
CA ILE A 140 17.53 -0.92 9.97
C ILE A 140 17.00 -2.06 9.11
N VAL A 141 17.90 -2.83 8.49
CA VAL A 141 17.53 -3.97 7.65
C VAL A 141 16.73 -4.99 8.46
N GLN A 142 17.18 -5.35 9.66
CA GLN A 142 16.46 -6.31 10.50
C GLN A 142 15.09 -5.78 10.95
N MET A 143 15.00 -4.50 11.34
CA MET A 143 13.76 -3.87 11.75
C MET A 143 12.72 -3.88 10.62
N PHE A 144 13.11 -3.49 9.41
CA PHE A 144 12.18 -3.41 8.29
C PHE A 144 11.74 -4.80 7.83
N ARG A 145 12.67 -5.78 7.77
CA ARG A 145 12.31 -7.17 7.46
C ARG A 145 11.33 -7.75 8.48
N ALA A 146 11.52 -7.47 9.77
CA ALA A 146 10.59 -7.88 10.82
C ALA A 146 9.21 -7.21 10.66
N GLU A 147 9.18 -5.93 10.28
CA GLU A 147 7.94 -5.20 10.01
C GLU A 147 7.18 -5.78 8.81
N ILE A 148 7.88 -6.15 7.74
CA ILE A 148 7.31 -6.83 6.56
C ILE A 148 6.68 -8.16 6.96
N SER A 149 7.44 -9.04 7.63
CA SER A 149 6.91 -10.34 8.07
C SER A 149 5.70 -10.17 9.00
N LYS A 150 5.73 -9.19 9.91
CA LYS A 150 4.60 -8.86 10.79
C LYS A 150 3.39 -8.40 9.99
N ALA A 151 3.55 -7.48 9.04
CA ALA A 151 2.46 -6.91 8.27
C ALA A 151 1.78 -7.94 7.38
N VAL A 152 2.54 -8.77 6.69
CA VAL A 152 2.02 -9.87 5.87
C VAL A 152 1.23 -10.85 6.76
N ALA A 153 1.83 -11.35 7.83
CA ALA A 153 1.14 -12.29 8.72
C ALA A 153 -0.08 -11.66 9.42
N ALA A 154 -0.08 -10.36 9.74
CA ALA A 154 -1.22 -9.65 10.31
C ALA A 154 -2.41 -9.58 9.34
N VAL A 155 -2.18 -9.26 8.06
CA VAL A 155 -3.22 -9.24 7.02
C VAL A 155 -3.87 -10.62 6.85
N TYR A 156 -3.06 -11.68 6.86
CA TYR A 156 -3.55 -13.05 6.73
C TYR A 156 -4.08 -13.66 8.04
N GLY A 157 -3.94 -12.95 9.16
CA GLY A 157 -4.47 -13.38 10.46
C GLY A 157 -3.68 -14.52 11.09
N ASP A 158 -2.36 -14.54 10.91
CA ASP A 158 -1.45 -15.63 11.31
C ASP A 158 -0.33 -15.16 12.25
N VAL A 159 -0.61 -14.16 13.10
CA VAL A 159 0.41 -13.63 14.03
C VAL A 159 -0.19 -13.19 15.37
N THR A 160 0.60 -13.35 16.42
CA THR A 160 0.39 -12.67 17.70
C THR A 160 1.50 -11.66 17.92
N VAL A 161 1.14 -10.38 17.91
CA VAL A 161 2.09 -9.28 18.12
C VAL A 161 2.08 -8.90 19.59
N GLN A 162 3.25 -8.88 20.22
CA GLN A 162 3.39 -8.48 21.62
C GLN A 162 3.18 -6.97 21.76
N PRO A 163 2.57 -6.50 22.88
CA PRO A 163 2.41 -5.09 23.13
C PRO A 163 3.75 -4.34 23.14
N LYS A 164 3.85 -3.30 22.32
CA LYS A 164 4.92 -2.31 22.34
C LYS A 164 4.27 -0.93 22.29
N HIS A 165 4.74 -0.01 23.12
CA HIS A 165 4.20 1.35 23.16
C HIS A 165 4.26 1.99 21.76
N GLY A 166 3.17 2.64 21.35
CA GLY A 166 3.06 3.26 20.04
C GLY A 166 2.75 2.33 18.87
N GLN A 167 2.61 1.02 19.09
CA GLN A 167 2.43 0.03 18.03
C GLN A 167 1.20 -0.85 18.21
N ALA A 168 0.64 -1.30 17.09
CA ALA A 168 -0.46 -2.24 17.10
C ALA A 168 -0.03 -3.58 17.69
N SER A 169 -0.93 -4.21 18.45
CA SER A 169 -0.64 -5.46 19.12
C SER A 169 -1.88 -6.32 19.30
N GLY A 170 -1.67 -7.58 19.67
CA GLY A 170 -2.72 -8.55 19.91
C GLY A 170 -2.67 -9.74 18.97
N LYS A 171 -3.74 -10.54 18.99
CA LYS A 171 -3.86 -11.78 18.21
C LYS A 171 -4.62 -11.49 16.92
N TYR A 172 -3.92 -11.53 15.80
CA TYR A 172 -4.51 -11.46 14.47
C TYR A 172 -5.02 -12.85 14.11
N LYS A 173 -6.32 -12.97 13.81
CA LYS A 173 -6.97 -14.26 13.52
C LYS A 173 -7.91 -14.20 12.32
N THR A 174 -8.05 -13.02 11.72
CA THR A 174 -8.95 -12.79 10.59
C THR A 174 -8.12 -12.62 9.34
N ASN A 175 -8.29 -13.53 8.38
CA ASN A 175 -7.69 -13.38 7.06
C ASN A 175 -8.47 -12.32 6.26
N ALA A 176 -7.83 -11.17 6.07
CA ALA A 176 -8.33 -10.06 5.26
C ALA A 176 -7.74 -10.04 3.84
N GLY A 177 -6.82 -10.95 3.50
CA GLY A 177 -6.06 -10.93 2.24
C GLY A 177 -6.93 -10.89 0.98
N LYS A 178 -8.11 -11.53 0.98
CA LYS A 178 -9.04 -11.45 -0.16
C LYS A 178 -9.60 -10.03 -0.45
N TYR A 179 -9.50 -9.11 0.50
CA TYR A 179 -9.91 -7.70 0.34
C TYR A 179 -8.70 -6.76 0.18
N LEU A 180 -7.49 -7.29 0.19
CA LEU A 180 -6.29 -6.51 -0.09
C LEU A 180 -6.26 -6.14 -1.57
N MET A 181 -5.99 -4.88 -1.85
CA MET A 181 -5.83 -4.36 -3.20
C MET A 181 -4.36 -4.21 -3.59
N ALA A 182 -3.52 -3.74 -2.66
CA ALA A 182 -2.10 -3.57 -2.90
C ALA A 182 -1.28 -3.48 -1.61
N TRP A 183 0.01 -3.81 -1.71
CA TRP A 183 1.03 -3.52 -0.70
C TRP A 183 1.73 -2.19 -1.00
N HIS A 184 1.93 -1.37 0.02
CA HIS A 184 2.77 -0.18 -0.03
C HIS A 184 3.96 -0.37 0.93
N VAL A 185 5.16 -0.56 0.37
CA VAL A 185 6.38 -0.71 1.17
C VAL A 185 6.97 0.67 1.45
N GLY A 186 7.24 0.96 2.72
CA GLY A 186 7.97 2.16 3.12
C GLY A 186 7.12 3.44 3.22
N THR A 187 7.84 4.52 3.48
CA THR A 187 7.32 5.85 3.81
C THR A 187 7.89 6.89 2.83
N GLU A 188 7.73 8.15 3.18
CA GLU A 188 8.47 9.26 2.59
C GLU A 188 9.98 9.11 2.93
N TRP A 189 10.87 9.41 1.98
CA TRP A 189 12.31 9.18 2.11
C TRP A 189 13.07 10.49 2.29
N ASP A 190 13.93 10.56 3.31
CA ASP A 190 14.85 11.68 3.52
C ASP A 190 15.91 11.75 2.40
N PRO A 191 16.00 12.85 1.63
CA PRO A 191 16.92 12.95 0.49
C PRO A 191 18.38 12.79 0.88
N MET A 192 18.79 13.31 2.04
CA MET A 192 20.16 13.21 2.51
C MET A 192 20.53 11.75 2.84
N MET A 193 19.63 11.02 3.49
CA MET A 193 19.78 9.59 3.76
C MET A 193 19.91 8.79 2.46
N VAL A 194 19.06 9.08 1.46
CA VAL A 194 19.13 8.41 0.14
C VAL A 194 20.47 8.70 -0.54
N GLU A 195 20.87 9.97 -0.59
CA GLU A 195 22.13 10.39 -1.20
C GLU A 195 23.34 9.76 -0.51
N ASN A 196 23.36 9.74 0.82
CA ASN A 196 24.44 9.17 1.61
C ASN A 196 24.51 7.64 1.44
N THR A 197 23.37 6.94 1.47
CA THR A 197 23.29 5.50 1.19
C THR A 197 23.90 5.19 -0.18
N ASN A 198 23.51 5.96 -1.21
CA ASN A 198 24.01 5.77 -2.57
C ASN A 198 25.53 6.00 -2.68
N LYS A 199 26.09 6.95 -1.91
CA LYS A 199 27.53 7.22 -1.87
C LYS A 199 28.31 6.11 -1.15
N LEU A 200 27.80 5.64 -0.01
CA LEU A 200 28.46 4.63 0.82
C LEU A 200 28.48 3.26 0.14
N HIS A 201 27.40 2.91 -0.56
CA HIS A 201 27.17 1.56 -1.10
C HIS A 201 27.29 1.46 -2.61
N LYS A 202 28.01 2.40 -3.25
CA LYS A 202 28.21 2.44 -4.71
C LYS A 202 28.78 1.14 -5.32
N ASP A 203 29.49 0.36 -4.51
CA ASP A 203 30.17 -0.88 -4.91
C ASP A 203 29.35 -2.14 -4.52
N VAL A 204 28.19 -1.97 -3.86
CA VAL A 204 27.28 -3.08 -3.56
C VAL A 204 26.68 -3.60 -4.87
N PRO A 205 26.71 -4.92 -5.11
CA PRO A 205 26.08 -5.49 -6.29
C PRO A 205 24.58 -5.19 -6.32
N ARG A 206 24.07 -4.95 -7.53
CA ARG A 206 22.64 -4.84 -7.81
C ARG A 206 21.88 -6.03 -7.23
N TYR A 207 20.73 -5.75 -6.62
CA TYR A 207 19.89 -6.80 -6.07
C TYR A 207 19.12 -7.56 -7.17
N GLU A 208 19.26 -8.88 -7.17
CA GLU A 208 18.55 -9.80 -8.08
C GLU A 208 17.69 -10.77 -7.24
N GLY A 209 16.39 -10.49 -7.19
CA GLY A 209 15.40 -11.26 -6.44
C GLY A 209 14.60 -12.22 -7.33
N SER A 210 13.79 -13.06 -6.68
CA SER A 210 12.95 -14.06 -7.37
C SER A 210 11.60 -13.50 -7.81
N HIS A 211 11.16 -12.41 -7.18
CA HIS A 211 9.89 -11.74 -7.37
C HIS A 211 10.05 -10.27 -7.77
N PHE A 212 11.10 -9.62 -7.27
CA PHE A 212 11.45 -8.24 -7.61
C PHE A 212 12.96 -8.10 -7.71
N SER A 213 13.42 -7.39 -8.74
CA SER A 213 14.84 -7.11 -8.97
C SER A 213 15.08 -5.64 -9.21
N ALA A 214 16.28 -5.18 -8.89
CA ALA A 214 16.76 -3.89 -9.34
C ALA A 214 17.19 -3.97 -10.80
N THR A 215 16.94 -2.91 -11.58
CA THR A 215 17.43 -2.78 -12.96
C THR A 215 18.89 -2.34 -12.97
N GLU A 216 19.56 -2.43 -14.14
CA GLU A 216 20.95 -1.97 -14.29
C GLU A 216 21.18 -0.49 -13.95
N LYS A 217 20.12 0.33 -13.94
CA LYS A 217 20.17 1.76 -13.62
C LYS A 217 19.92 2.06 -12.14
N ALA A 218 19.55 1.05 -11.36
CA ALA A 218 19.23 1.23 -9.96
C ALA A 218 20.45 1.70 -9.15
N SER A 219 20.22 2.72 -8.36
CA SER A 219 21.10 3.14 -7.27
C SER A 219 21.15 2.08 -6.16
N PRO A 220 22.14 2.15 -5.25
CA PRO A 220 22.19 1.28 -4.09
C PRO A 220 20.93 1.33 -3.22
N PHE A 221 20.34 2.52 -3.03
CA PHE A 221 19.08 2.67 -2.29
C PHE A 221 17.90 1.99 -2.99
N GLU A 222 17.77 2.14 -4.31
CA GLU A 222 16.74 1.45 -5.08
C GLU A 222 16.95 -0.08 -5.10
N SER A 223 18.21 -0.55 -5.09
CA SER A 223 18.53 -1.97 -4.91
C SER A 223 18.13 -2.50 -3.53
N TRP A 224 18.28 -1.69 -2.48
CA TRP A 224 17.79 -2.02 -1.15
C TRP A 224 16.26 -2.10 -1.13
N LEU A 225 15.55 -1.14 -1.74
CA LEU A 225 14.09 -1.19 -1.89
C LEU A 225 13.61 -2.42 -2.65
N ALA A 226 14.29 -2.80 -3.74
CA ALA A 226 13.96 -4.01 -4.49
C ALA A 226 14.02 -5.27 -3.59
N SER A 227 15.00 -5.34 -2.69
CA SER A 227 15.12 -6.45 -1.73
C SER A 227 13.97 -6.53 -0.73
N LEU A 228 13.41 -5.39 -0.33
CA LEU A 228 12.27 -5.33 0.59
C LEU A 228 10.96 -5.69 -0.12
N MET A 229 10.82 -5.27 -1.38
CA MET A 229 9.70 -5.69 -2.23
C MET A 229 9.74 -7.20 -2.49
N ASP A 230 10.91 -7.75 -2.82
CA ASP A 230 11.10 -9.18 -3.03
C ASP A 230 10.76 -10.00 -1.77
N LEU A 231 11.20 -9.52 -0.59
CA LEU A 231 10.83 -10.13 0.68
C LEU A 231 9.31 -10.07 0.92
N THR A 232 8.66 -8.94 0.63
CA THR A 232 7.20 -8.80 0.81
C THR A 232 6.46 -9.81 -0.07
N ALA A 233 6.89 -9.97 -1.32
CA ALA A 233 6.38 -10.97 -2.25
C ALA A 233 6.62 -12.41 -1.77
N ALA A 234 7.83 -12.71 -1.32
CA ALA A 234 8.21 -14.02 -0.80
C ALA A 234 7.43 -14.41 0.47
N GLU A 235 7.12 -13.44 1.33
CA GLU A 235 6.25 -13.65 2.50
C GLU A 235 4.78 -13.87 2.08
N GLU A 236 4.29 -13.10 1.11
CA GLU A 236 2.89 -13.18 0.66
C GLU A 236 2.57 -14.50 -0.08
N ILE A 237 3.47 -14.97 -0.95
CA ILE A 237 3.25 -16.19 -1.76
C ILE A 237 2.98 -17.41 -0.87
N LYS A 238 3.49 -17.44 0.37
CA LYS A 238 3.22 -18.52 1.35
C LYS A 238 1.73 -18.68 1.65
N TYR A 239 0.92 -17.64 1.43
CA TYR A 239 -0.53 -17.65 1.62
C TYR A 239 -1.32 -17.96 0.33
N GLY A 240 -0.63 -18.18 -0.79
CA GLY A 240 -1.24 -18.50 -2.08
C GLY A 240 -1.91 -17.30 -2.75
N TRP A 241 -1.37 -16.11 -2.56
CA TRP A 241 -1.83 -14.87 -3.17
C TRP A 241 -0.68 -14.10 -3.82
N GLN A 242 -1.05 -13.27 -4.80
CA GLN A 242 -0.25 -12.13 -5.26
C GLN A 242 -1.16 -10.90 -5.30
N HIS A 243 -0.65 -9.78 -4.80
CA HIS A 243 -1.29 -8.48 -4.95
C HIS A 243 -0.34 -7.47 -5.64
N PRO A 244 -0.89 -6.45 -6.33
CA PRO A 244 -0.11 -5.32 -6.79
C PRO A 244 0.79 -4.78 -5.67
N MET A 245 2.04 -4.48 -6.00
CA MET A 245 2.98 -3.89 -5.05
C MET A 245 3.44 -2.52 -5.51
N THR A 246 3.86 -1.71 -4.55
CA THR A 246 4.55 -0.44 -4.76
C THR A 246 5.43 -0.15 -3.56
N PHE A 247 6.33 0.82 -3.70
CA PHE A 247 6.90 1.52 -2.56
C PHE A 247 6.35 2.95 -2.51
N THR A 248 6.20 3.47 -1.31
CA THR A 248 5.81 4.88 -1.13
C THR A 248 6.98 5.77 -1.55
N ASN A 249 6.72 6.75 -2.42
CA ASN A 249 7.63 7.86 -2.67
C ASN A 249 6.89 9.19 -2.44
N TRP A 250 7.59 10.31 -2.59
CA TRP A 250 7.03 11.65 -2.48
C TRP A 250 7.83 12.64 -3.32
N VAL A 251 7.23 13.81 -3.50
CA VAL A 251 7.73 14.98 -4.22
C VAL A 251 9.21 15.29 -4.03
N THR A 252 9.74 15.13 -2.82
CA THR A 252 11.11 15.48 -2.46
C THR A 252 12.17 14.55 -3.07
N THR A 253 11.78 13.31 -3.39
CA THR A 253 12.64 12.32 -4.03
C THR A 253 12.03 11.80 -5.33
N ASP A 254 11.22 12.61 -5.99
CA ASP A 254 10.64 12.26 -7.27
C ASP A 254 11.65 12.41 -8.43
N VAL A 255 11.23 12.03 -9.64
CA VAL A 255 12.10 11.95 -10.84
C VAL A 255 12.07 13.22 -11.70
N LEU A 256 11.28 14.21 -11.30
CA LEU A 256 11.16 15.51 -11.97
C LEU A 256 12.21 16.45 -11.42
N GLU A 257 12.69 17.36 -12.27
CA GLU A 257 13.51 18.47 -11.82
C GLU A 257 12.60 19.64 -11.39
N HIS A 258 12.98 20.34 -10.32
CA HIS A 258 12.20 21.45 -9.78
C HIS A 258 12.98 22.79 -9.83
N PRO A 259 13.18 23.39 -11.03
CA PRO A 259 13.89 24.66 -11.16
C PRO A 259 13.23 25.78 -10.35
N GLY A 260 13.88 26.19 -9.26
CA GLY A 260 13.40 27.25 -8.37
C GLY A 260 12.89 26.76 -7.02
N GLU A 261 13.03 25.48 -6.70
CA GLU A 261 12.94 24.99 -5.31
C GLU A 261 14.00 25.70 -4.44
N PRO A 262 13.61 26.46 -3.41
CA PRO A 262 14.55 27.16 -2.55
C PRO A 262 15.38 26.25 -1.64
N LEU A 263 14.89 25.06 -1.31
CA LEU A 263 15.57 24.10 -0.45
C LEU A 263 16.28 23.07 -1.34
N PHE A 264 17.60 23.18 -1.46
CA PHE A 264 18.39 22.30 -2.31
C PHE A 264 18.24 20.81 -1.92
N GLU A 265 18.01 20.53 -0.63
CA GLU A 265 17.76 19.18 -0.16
C GLU A 265 16.50 18.58 -0.81
N GLU A 266 15.52 19.39 -1.18
CA GLU A 266 14.22 18.91 -1.68
C GLU A 266 14.20 18.51 -3.17
N ASP A 267 15.32 18.70 -3.87
CA ASP A 267 15.55 18.29 -5.26
C ASP A 267 16.93 17.62 -5.40
N LEU A 268 17.45 17.05 -4.29
CA LEU A 268 18.83 16.56 -4.16
C LEU A 268 19.06 15.23 -4.88
N VAL A 269 18.10 14.33 -4.80
CA VAL A 269 18.23 12.95 -5.28
C VAL A 269 16.86 12.37 -5.63
N SER A 270 16.81 11.59 -6.70
CA SER A 270 15.60 10.89 -7.14
C SER A 270 15.61 9.43 -6.69
N VAL A 271 14.42 8.91 -6.39
CA VAL A 271 14.13 7.47 -6.24
C VAL A 271 13.14 7.08 -7.32
N ASP A 272 13.62 6.46 -8.39
CA ASP A 272 12.85 6.13 -9.58
C ASP A 272 12.23 4.74 -9.45
N ALA A 273 10.90 4.70 -9.35
CA ALA A 273 10.15 3.45 -9.33
C ALA A 273 10.45 2.54 -10.53
N ARG A 274 10.85 3.09 -11.68
CA ARG A 274 11.21 2.31 -12.89
C ARG A 274 12.53 1.56 -12.75
N HIS A 275 13.32 1.83 -11.71
CA HIS A 275 14.55 1.10 -11.44
C HIS A 275 14.35 -0.20 -10.68
N ILE A 276 13.10 -0.55 -10.35
CA ILE A 276 12.70 -1.86 -9.81
C ILE A 276 11.76 -2.52 -10.82
N GLU A 277 11.96 -3.81 -11.07
CA GLU A 277 11.12 -4.59 -11.98
C GLU A 277 10.58 -5.87 -11.31
N PRO A 278 9.31 -6.23 -11.58
CA PRO A 278 8.78 -7.53 -11.18
C PRO A 278 9.47 -8.66 -11.98
N VAL A 279 9.79 -9.75 -11.29
CA VAL A 279 10.30 -11.01 -11.83
C VAL A 279 9.31 -12.09 -11.41
N ASP A 280 8.74 -12.89 -12.29
CA ASP A 280 7.74 -13.92 -11.90
C ASP A 280 6.62 -13.42 -10.94
N TRP A 281 6.19 -12.15 -11.11
CA TRP A 281 5.15 -11.51 -10.32
C TRP A 281 4.03 -10.98 -11.21
N ASN A 282 2.90 -11.70 -11.24
CA ASN A 282 1.82 -11.47 -12.20
C ASN A 282 0.81 -10.41 -11.75
N ALA A 283 0.75 -10.12 -10.44
CA ALA A 283 -0.14 -9.08 -9.91
C ALA A 283 0.34 -7.66 -10.22
N GLY A 284 1.58 -7.52 -10.71
CA GLY A 284 2.10 -6.26 -11.21
C GLY A 284 2.63 -5.31 -10.13
N TYR A 285 3.12 -4.18 -10.62
CA TYR A 285 3.84 -3.15 -9.89
C TYR A 285 3.43 -1.77 -10.40
N PHE A 286 3.45 -0.74 -9.54
CA PHE A 286 3.08 0.62 -9.90
C PHE A 286 3.88 1.65 -9.10
N ALA A 287 3.98 2.87 -9.62
CA ALA A 287 4.59 3.99 -8.89
C ALA A 287 3.55 4.70 -8.01
N ALA A 288 3.92 5.05 -6.79
CA ALA A 288 3.07 5.77 -5.84
C ALA A 288 3.79 6.97 -5.24
N TYR A 289 3.17 8.15 -5.32
CA TYR A 289 3.71 9.39 -4.77
C TYR A 289 2.71 10.02 -3.80
N HIS A 290 3.18 10.40 -2.62
CA HIS A 290 2.48 11.36 -1.77
C HIS A 290 2.72 12.77 -2.29
N VAL A 291 1.63 13.52 -2.46
CA VAL A 291 1.66 14.91 -2.89
C VAL A 291 0.72 15.70 -1.99
N TYR A 292 1.24 16.75 -1.35
CA TYR A 292 0.44 17.68 -0.59
C TYR A 292 0.40 19.03 -1.32
N PRO A 293 -0.74 19.74 -1.35
CA PRO A 293 -0.82 21.03 -2.06
C PRO A 293 -0.01 22.15 -1.44
N TYR A 294 0.54 21.92 -0.26
CA TYR A 294 1.27 22.91 0.51
C TYR A 294 2.76 22.54 0.67
N TYR A 295 3.19 21.38 0.18
CA TYR A 295 4.54 20.87 0.36
C TYR A 295 5.01 20.05 -0.87
N PRO A 296 6.24 20.29 -1.36
CA PRO A 296 7.27 21.17 -0.81
C PRO A 296 7.13 22.56 -1.42
N ASP A 297 8.06 23.48 -1.15
CA ASP A 297 7.90 24.91 -1.44
C ASP A 297 7.64 25.19 -2.95
N PHE A 298 8.18 24.37 -3.86
CA PHE A 298 7.92 24.50 -5.30
C PHE A 298 6.43 24.40 -5.66
N SER A 299 5.67 23.55 -4.96
CA SER A 299 4.24 23.30 -5.21
C SER A 299 3.39 24.56 -5.02
N VAL A 300 3.83 25.44 -4.10
CA VAL A 300 3.13 26.67 -3.77
C VAL A 300 3.76 27.88 -4.45
N ARG A 301 5.08 27.91 -4.70
CA ARG A 301 5.78 29.14 -5.13
C ARG A 301 5.99 29.25 -6.62
N ILE A 302 6.00 28.14 -7.37
CA ILE A 302 6.38 28.13 -8.78
C ILE A 302 5.14 28.16 -9.69
N ARG A 303 5.13 29.09 -10.66
CA ARG A 303 3.96 29.41 -11.53
C ARG A 303 3.33 28.20 -12.25
N PRO A 304 4.08 27.28 -12.89
CA PRO A 304 3.49 26.11 -13.54
C PRO A 304 2.68 25.20 -12.60
N TYR A 305 3.01 25.13 -11.31
CA TYR A 305 2.29 24.29 -10.33
C TYR A 305 1.04 24.97 -9.74
N ARG A 306 0.87 26.29 -9.92
CA ARG A 306 -0.31 27.04 -9.42
C ARG A 306 -1.56 26.89 -10.30
N HIS A 307 -1.42 26.35 -11.50
CA HIS A 307 -2.45 26.29 -12.53
C HIS A 307 -2.57 24.89 -13.09
N CYS A 308 -3.52 24.10 -12.58
CA CYS A 308 -3.97 22.90 -13.26
C CYS A 308 -5.10 23.26 -14.23
N LEU A 309 -5.03 22.71 -15.45
CA LEU A 309 -6.16 22.69 -16.37
C LEU A 309 -7.15 21.63 -15.86
N THR A 310 -8.42 22.00 -15.72
CA THR A 310 -9.48 21.00 -15.57
C THR A 310 -9.61 20.19 -16.86
N ALA A 311 -10.32 19.05 -16.83
CA ALA A 311 -10.65 18.28 -18.04
C ALA A 311 -11.40 19.09 -19.13
N THR A 312 -11.87 20.31 -18.80
CA THR A 312 -12.54 21.24 -19.72
C THR A 312 -11.64 22.37 -20.24
N GLY A 313 -10.36 22.43 -19.85
CA GLY A 313 -9.40 23.43 -20.33
C GLY A 313 -9.45 24.79 -19.61
N ASP A 314 -10.17 24.91 -18.50
CA ASP A 314 -10.23 26.15 -17.73
C ASP A 314 -9.07 26.24 -16.72
N ILE A 315 -8.38 27.39 -16.68
CA ILE A 315 -7.33 27.69 -15.71
C ILE A 315 -8.01 28.04 -14.38
N THR A 316 -7.86 27.18 -13.37
CA THR A 316 -8.27 27.49 -12.00
C THR A 316 -7.05 27.69 -11.09
N ARG A 317 -7.12 28.71 -10.23
CA ARG A 317 -6.26 28.78 -9.03
C ARG A 317 -6.62 27.58 -8.17
N ILE A 318 -5.63 26.90 -7.57
CA ILE A 318 -5.86 25.81 -6.60
C ILE A 318 -6.91 26.29 -5.59
N LYS A 319 -8.16 25.86 -5.78
CA LYS A 319 -9.17 25.84 -4.74
C LYS A 319 -8.96 24.49 -4.07
N PRO A 320 -8.57 24.45 -2.78
CA PRO A 320 -8.36 23.22 -2.08
C PRO A 320 -9.72 22.52 -1.95
N THR A 321 -9.99 21.66 -2.91
CA THR A 321 -11.08 20.69 -2.86
C THR A 321 -10.41 19.36 -3.09
N PHE A 322 -9.82 18.85 -2.01
CA PHE A 322 -9.39 17.47 -1.92
C PHE A 322 -10.64 16.63 -1.82
N VAL A 323 -10.84 15.77 -2.81
CA VAL A 323 -11.51 14.50 -2.55
C VAL A 323 -10.36 13.52 -2.40
N ASN A 324 -10.12 13.10 -1.16
CA ASN A 324 -9.18 12.03 -0.83
C ASN A 324 -9.58 10.76 -1.57
#